data_AF-A0A950KSA8-F1
#
_entry.id   AF-A0A950KSA8-F1
#
_cell.length_a   1.000
_cell.length_b   1.000
_cell.length_c   1.000
_cell.angle_alpha   90.00
_cell.angle_beta   90.00
_cell.angle_gamma   90.00
#
_symmetry.space_group_name_H-M   'P 1'
#
loop_
_entity.id
_entity.type
_entity.pdbx_description
1 polymer ?
#
loop_
_entity_poly.entity_id
_entity_poly.type
_entity_poly.pdbx_seq_one_letter_code
_entity_poly.pdbx_strand_id
1 'polypeptide(L)'
;MWGYLGDFATLLRTIDGSDLPLPALLARAFPGLRYIQITREDKVRQAVSLWKAVQTQAWRQADPEYASSLKEPVFSFRAINYLVRLLTAHDASWDAYFLGLGQPPQLKVTYEELAADPAPVVHRVLEHLGIPAPDPLPLGSPRISVQADELSEEWIRRVHDHLGALEEPETAVVSARRS
;
A
#
# COMPACT_ATOMS: atom_id res chain seq x y z
N MET A 1 -0.19 1.64 5.23
CA MET A 1 0.72 2.79 5.42
C MET A 1 0.70 3.37 6.85
N TRP A 2 0.00 2.76 7.81
CA TRP A 2 -0.10 3.29 9.18
C TRP A 2 1.24 3.47 9.90
N GLY A 3 2.21 2.56 9.69
CA GLY A 3 3.55 2.66 10.30
C GLY A 3 4.21 4.03 10.11
N TYR A 4 4.11 4.63 8.92
CA TYR A 4 4.67 5.95 8.64
C TYR A 4 4.03 7.08 9.46
N LEU A 5 2.74 6.97 9.81
CA LEU A 5 2.09 7.95 10.68
C LEU A 5 2.66 7.89 12.10
N GLY A 6 2.99 6.70 12.59
CA GLY A 6 3.65 6.51 13.89
C GLY A 6 5.04 7.15 13.93
N ASP A 7 5.85 6.91 12.90
CA ASP A 7 7.18 7.51 12.76
C ASP A 7 7.08 9.04 12.65
N PHE A 8 6.16 9.52 11.80
CA PHE A 8 5.90 10.94 11.64
C PHE A 8 5.45 11.61 12.95
N ALA A 9 4.53 10.97 13.70
CA ALA A 9 4.09 11.47 14.99
C ALA A 9 5.24 11.56 16.01
N THR A 10 6.16 10.59 15.98
CA THR A 10 7.35 10.59 16.84
C THR A 10 8.27 11.77 16.52
N LEU A 11 8.50 12.04 15.23
CA LEU A 11 9.26 13.20 14.78
C LEU A 11 8.56 14.51 15.19
N LEU A 12 7.24 14.59 15.00
CA LEU A 12 6.47 15.78 15.31
C LEU A 12 6.47 16.10 16.80
N ARG A 13 6.34 15.11 17.69
CA ARG A 13 6.49 15.28 19.15
C ARG A 13 7.86 15.83 19.54
N THR A 14 8.90 15.41 18.84
CA THR A 14 10.27 15.87 19.09
C THR A 14 10.44 17.36 18.76
N ILE A 15 9.81 17.83 17.67
CA ILE A 15 9.85 19.24 17.24
C ILE A 15 8.98 20.12 18.15
N ASP A 16 7.79 19.63 18.46
CA ASP A 16 6.73 20.35 19.15
C ASP A 16 6.86 20.31 20.69
N GLY A 17 7.73 19.44 21.21
CA GLY A 17 8.01 19.28 22.64
C GLY A 17 6.80 18.81 23.46
N SER A 18 5.86 18.09 22.83
CA SER A 18 4.58 17.72 23.44
C SER A 18 4.34 16.22 23.45
N ASP A 19 3.58 15.77 24.45
CA ASP A 19 3.10 14.39 24.56
C ASP A 19 1.59 14.31 24.30
N LEU A 20 1.10 15.15 23.38
CA LEU A 20 -0.31 15.17 23.05
C LEU A 20 -0.73 13.83 22.39
N PRO A 21 -1.98 13.38 22.63
CA PRO A 21 -2.59 12.33 21.83
C PRO A 21 -2.51 12.68 20.34
N LEU A 22 -2.33 11.67 19.49
CA LEU A 22 -2.09 11.86 18.06
C LEU A 22 -3.09 12.81 17.36
N PRO A 23 -4.42 12.72 17.59
CA PRO A 23 -5.38 13.67 17.03
C PRO A 23 -5.09 15.13 17.39
N ALA A 24 -4.79 15.40 18.66
CA ALA A 24 -4.53 16.75 19.16
C ALA A 24 -3.18 17.28 18.64
N LEU A 25 -2.17 16.41 18.56
CA LEU A 25 -0.88 16.75 17.96
C LEU A 25 -1.04 17.16 16.49
N LEU A 26 -1.77 16.37 15.71
CA LEU A 26 -2.01 16.66 14.29
C LEU A 26 -2.85 17.92 14.09
N ALA A 27 -3.92 18.12 14.87
CA ALA A 27 -4.75 19.32 14.79
C ALA A 27 -3.96 20.59 15.13
N ARG A 28 -2.98 20.50 16.06
CA ARG A 28 -2.10 21.61 16.41
C ARG A 28 -1.09 21.92 15.32
N ALA A 29 -0.44 20.89 14.78
CA ALA A 29 0.57 21.07 13.73
C ALA A 29 -0.03 21.48 12.38
N PHE A 30 -1.26 21.04 12.10
CA PHE A 30 -1.94 21.27 10.82
C PHE A 30 -3.35 21.84 11.06
N PRO A 31 -3.47 23.16 11.29
CA PRO A 31 -4.78 23.81 11.34
C PRO A 31 -5.56 23.57 10.04
N GLY A 32 -6.79 23.07 10.14
CA GLY A 32 -7.62 22.75 8.97
C GLY A 32 -7.23 21.45 8.25
N LEU A 33 -6.59 20.50 8.95
CA LEU A 33 -6.22 19.20 8.42
C LEU A 33 -7.42 18.48 7.78
N ARG A 34 -7.25 18.07 6.52
CA ARG A 34 -8.18 17.26 5.75
C ARG A 34 -7.57 15.89 5.47
N TYR A 35 -8.36 14.84 5.59
CA TYR A 35 -7.94 13.46 5.35
C TYR A 35 -8.48 12.96 4.02
N ILE A 36 -7.55 12.46 3.20
CA ILE A 36 -7.85 11.70 2.00
C ILE A 36 -7.30 10.29 2.22
N GLN A 37 -8.18 9.30 2.29
CA GLN A 37 -7.80 7.90 2.48
C GLN A 37 -7.77 7.20 1.12
N ILE A 38 -6.58 6.75 0.71
CA ILE A 38 -6.43 5.87 -0.46
C ILE A 38 -6.31 4.43 0.02
N THR A 39 -7.27 3.59 -0.36
CA THR A 39 -7.28 2.15 -0.06
C THR A 39 -6.98 1.35 -1.32
N ARG A 40 -6.60 0.08 -1.15
CA ARG A 40 -6.42 -0.85 -2.26
C ARG A 40 -7.10 -2.16 -1.90
N GLU A 41 -7.99 -2.62 -2.76
CA GLU A 41 -8.83 -3.78 -2.47
C GLU A 41 -8.02 -5.08 -2.55
N ASP A 42 -7.19 -5.21 -3.59
CA ASP A 42 -6.34 -6.38 -3.77
C ASP A 42 -5.03 -6.28 -2.95
N LYS A 43 -5.07 -6.84 -1.74
CA LYS A 43 -3.92 -6.87 -0.83
C LYS A 43 -2.77 -7.76 -1.31
N VAL A 44 -3.05 -8.82 -2.06
CA VAL A 44 -2.00 -9.71 -2.59
C VAL A 44 -1.22 -8.97 -3.65
N ARG A 45 -1.90 -8.34 -4.61
CA ARG A 45 -1.26 -7.52 -5.64
C ARG A 45 -0.54 -6.31 -5.05
N GLN A 46 -1.11 -5.68 -4.01
CA GLN A 46 -0.43 -4.62 -3.26
C GLN A 46 0.88 -5.10 -2.63
N ALA A 47 0.86 -6.26 -1.98
CA ALA A 47 2.03 -6.85 -1.32
C ALA A 47 3.11 -7.27 -2.33
N VAL A 48 2.73 -7.85 -3.47
CA VAL A 48 3.64 -8.19 -4.57
C VAL A 48 4.34 -6.94 -5.10
N SER A 49 3.57 -5.88 -5.39
CA SER A 49 4.12 -4.61 -5.85
C SER A 49 5.09 -4.00 -4.83
N LEU A 50 4.72 -4.00 -3.55
CA LEU A 50 5.58 -3.51 -2.47
C LEU A 50 6.86 -4.34 -2.32
N TRP A 51 6.77 -5.67 -2.41
CA TRP A 51 7.93 -6.55 -2.31
C TRP A 51 8.95 -6.31 -3.44
N LYS A 52 8.46 -6.08 -4.66
CA LYS A 52 9.31 -5.68 -5.79
C LYS A 52 9.98 -4.34 -5.53
N ALA A 53 9.22 -3.33 -5.10
CA ALA A 53 9.73 -2.00 -4.83
C ALA A 53 10.81 -1.98 -3.74
N VAL A 54 10.61 -2.73 -2.65
CA VAL A 54 11.60 -2.87 -1.55
C VAL A 54 12.91 -3.45 -2.08
N GLN A 55 12.86 -4.48 -2.91
CA GLN A 55 14.07 -5.07 -3.52
C GLN A 55 14.79 -4.07 -4.43
N THR A 56 14.05 -3.40 -5.31
CA THR A 56 14.63 -2.38 -6.21
C THR A 56 15.27 -1.22 -5.44
N GLN A 57 14.63 -0.75 -4.35
CA GLN A 57 15.19 0.32 -3.52
C GLN A 57 16.42 -0.14 -2.73
N ALA A 58 16.39 -1.33 -2.14
CA ALA A 58 17.52 -1.88 -1.41
C ALA A 58 18.77 -2.01 -2.29
N TRP A 59 18.60 -2.42 -3.56
CA TRP A 59 19.73 -2.50 -4.49
C TRP A 59 20.28 -1.13 -4.88
N ARG A 60 19.42 -0.14 -5.12
CA ARG A 60 19.86 1.24 -5.40
C ARG A 60 20.67 1.85 -4.25
N GLN A 61 20.33 1.51 -3.00
CA GLN A 61 21.06 1.98 -1.83
C GLN A 61 22.38 1.26 -1.61
N ALA A 62 22.44 -0.04 -1.94
CA ALA A 62 23.63 -0.86 -1.75
C ALA A 62 24.76 -0.52 -2.74
N ASP A 63 24.41 -0.18 -3.99
CA ASP A 63 25.41 0.11 -5.02
C ASP A 63 24.83 1.01 -6.15
N PRO A 64 25.18 2.31 -6.17
CA PRO A 64 24.73 3.25 -7.20
C PRO A 64 25.27 2.96 -8.61
N GLU A 65 26.45 2.34 -8.76
CA GLU A 65 27.05 1.99 -10.06
C GLU A 65 26.45 0.69 -10.63
N TYR A 66 26.02 -0.23 -9.77
CA TYR A 66 25.29 -1.46 -10.14
C TYR A 66 23.82 -1.25 -10.54
N ALA A 67 23.30 -0.02 -10.48
CA ALA A 67 21.94 0.30 -10.92
C ALA A 67 21.68 -0.03 -12.41
N SER A 68 22.75 -0.22 -13.20
CA SER A 68 22.68 -0.67 -14.59
C SER A 68 22.45 -2.18 -14.75
N SER A 69 22.84 -3.00 -13.77
CA SER A 69 22.49 -4.42 -13.68
C SER A 69 21.38 -4.60 -12.66
N LEU A 70 20.16 -4.23 -13.05
CA LEU A 70 18.95 -4.52 -12.28
C LEU A 70 18.92 -6.03 -12.03
N LYS A 71 19.26 -6.48 -10.81
CA LYS A 71 18.99 -7.85 -10.40
C LYS A 71 17.48 -8.08 -10.57
N GLU A 72 17.09 -9.26 -11.04
CA GLU A 72 15.66 -9.55 -11.17
C GLU A 72 15.05 -9.71 -9.77
N PRO A 73 13.88 -9.11 -9.50
CA PRO A 73 13.16 -9.32 -8.23
C PRO A 73 12.97 -10.80 -7.95
N VAL A 74 13.17 -11.21 -6.70
CA VAL A 74 13.05 -12.61 -6.28
C VAL A 74 11.73 -12.82 -5.54
N PHE A 75 11.02 -13.88 -5.93
CA PHE A 75 9.78 -14.29 -5.26
C PHE A 75 10.06 -14.80 -3.83
N SER A 76 9.21 -14.40 -2.88
CA SER A 76 9.22 -14.98 -1.53
C SER A 76 7.79 -15.00 -0.97
N PHE A 77 7.19 -16.19 -0.92
CA PHE A 77 5.85 -16.36 -0.34
C PHE A 77 5.80 -15.84 1.11
N ARG A 78 6.81 -16.18 1.92
CA ARG A 78 6.88 -15.72 3.33
C ARG A 78 6.88 -14.20 3.43
N ALA A 79 7.69 -13.52 2.63
CA ALA A 79 7.77 -12.06 2.65
C ALA A 79 6.46 -11.42 2.16
N ILE A 80 5.90 -11.93 1.05
CA ILE A 80 4.65 -11.40 0.49
C ILE A 80 3.49 -11.62 1.46
N ASN A 81 3.35 -12.81 2.05
CA ASN A 81 2.30 -13.09 3.04
C ASN A 81 2.42 -12.21 4.30
N TYR A 82 3.65 -11.97 4.76
CA TYR A 82 3.89 -11.00 5.83
C TYR A 82 3.41 -9.60 5.44
N LEU A 83 3.73 -9.14 4.23
CA LEU A 83 3.29 -7.83 3.73
C LEU A 83 1.77 -7.74 3.59
N VAL A 84 1.09 -8.80 3.13
CA VAL A 84 -0.39 -8.84 3.09
C VAL A 84 -0.96 -8.57 4.48
N ARG A 85 -0.50 -9.31 5.50
CA ARG A 85 -0.96 -9.13 6.89
C ARG A 85 -0.64 -7.74 7.42
N LEU A 86 0.54 -7.22 7.14
CA LEU A 86 0.97 -5.88 7.55
C LEU A 86 0.10 -4.79 6.90
N LEU A 87 -0.19 -4.90 5.60
CA LEU A 87 -1.04 -3.96 4.87
C LEU A 87 -2.47 -4.00 5.38
N THR A 88 -3.03 -5.18 5.65
CA THR A 88 -4.36 -5.31 6.26
C THR A 88 -4.41 -4.70 7.65
N ALA A 89 -3.41 -4.93 8.50
CA ALA A 89 -3.33 -4.33 9.83
C ALA A 89 -3.21 -2.79 9.76
N HIS A 90 -2.47 -2.27 8.78
CA HIS A 90 -2.38 -0.83 8.55
C HIS A 90 -3.73 -0.21 8.17
N ASP A 91 -4.50 -0.87 7.31
CA ASP A 91 -5.83 -0.37 6.93
C ASP A 91 -6.78 -0.38 8.13
N ALA A 92 -6.80 -1.47 8.90
CA ALA A 92 -7.59 -1.56 10.12
C ALA A 92 -7.20 -0.49 11.16
N SER A 93 -5.92 -0.11 11.23
CA SER A 93 -5.44 0.95 12.13
C SER A 93 -5.95 2.33 11.70
N TRP A 94 -6.02 2.60 10.39
CA TRP A 94 -6.65 3.81 9.87
C TRP A 94 -8.14 3.85 10.19
N ASP A 95 -8.85 2.74 10.00
CA ASP A 95 -10.28 2.65 10.31
C ASP A 95 -10.54 2.89 11.81
N ALA A 96 -9.72 2.30 12.69
CA ALA A 96 -9.78 2.53 14.12
C ALA A 96 -9.49 4.00 14.50
N TYR A 97 -8.56 4.65 13.80
CA TYR A 97 -8.25 6.06 14.00
C TYR A 97 -9.44 6.97 13.67
N PHE A 98 -10.06 6.79 12.50
CA PHE A 98 -11.23 7.57 12.10
C PHE A 98 -12.43 7.31 13.01
N LEU A 99 -12.60 6.06 13.46
CA LEU A 99 -13.60 5.73 14.48
C LEU A 99 -13.34 6.49 15.79
N GLY A 100 -12.08 6.56 16.24
CA GLY A 100 -11.67 7.30 17.42
C GLY A 100 -11.84 8.82 17.30
N LEU A 101 -11.74 9.38 16.09
CA LEU A 101 -12.06 10.77 15.81
C LEU A 101 -13.58 11.06 15.79
N GLY A 102 -14.41 10.01 15.70
CA GLY A 102 -15.84 10.16 15.45
C GLY A 102 -16.16 10.74 14.08
N GLN A 103 -15.20 10.75 13.16
CA GLN A 103 -15.32 11.34 11.83
C GLN A 103 -14.65 10.42 10.79
N PRO A 104 -15.39 9.93 9.78
CA PRO A 104 -14.78 9.21 8.67
C PRO A 104 -13.82 10.13 7.89
N PRO A 105 -12.90 9.58 7.09
CA PRO A 105 -12.09 10.40 6.19
C PRO A 105 -13.03 11.20 5.28
N GLN A 106 -12.72 12.48 5.06
CA GLN A 106 -13.60 13.35 4.29
C GLN A 106 -13.62 12.96 2.80
N LEU A 107 -12.57 12.30 2.31
CA LEU A 107 -12.55 11.68 0.98
C LEU A 107 -11.90 10.30 1.05
N LYS A 108 -12.59 9.29 0.53
CA LYS A 108 -12.06 7.93 0.32
C LYS A 108 -12.00 7.62 -1.18
N VAL A 109 -10.87 7.04 -1.60
CA VAL A 109 -10.57 6.70 -2.99
C VAL A 109 -9.90 5.33 -3.01
N THR A 110 -10.25 4.49 -3.97
CA THR A 110 -9.54 3.24 -4.21
C THR A 110 -8.40 3.43 -5.21
N TYR A 111 -7.34 2.66 -5.05
CA TYR A 111 -6.26 2.60 -6.04
C TYR A 111 -6.79 2.19 -7.40
N GLU A 112 -7.77 1.29 -7.44
CA GLU A 112 -8.41 0.77 -8.64
C GLU A 112 -9.14 1.88 -9.42
N GLU A 113 -9.93 2.73 -8.74
CA GLU A 113 -10.52 3.93 -9.35
C GLU A 113 -9.44 4.86 -9.90
N LEU A 114 -8.41 5.14 -9.09
CA LEU A 114 -7.31 6.03 -9.47
C LEU A 114 -6.50 5.50 -10.66
N ALA A 115 -6.31 4.19 -10.75
CA ALA A 115 -5.54 3.55 -11.81
C ALA A 115 -6.35 3.42 -13.12
N ALA A 116 -7.66 3.19 -13.02
CA ALA A 116 -8.54 3.06 -14.17
C ALA A 116 -8.76 4.40 -14.90
N ASP A 117 -9.08 5.46 -14.14
CA ASP A 117 -9.22 6.81 -14.66
C ASP A 117 -8.75 7.84 -13.62
N PRO A 118 -7.51 8.33 -13.74
CA PRO A 118 -6.98 9.31 -12.79
C PRO A 118 -7.71 10.65 -12.81
N ALA A 119 -8.29 11.07 -13.94
CA ALA A 119 -8.79 12.43 -14.11
C ALA A 119 -9.99 12.76 -13.19
N PRO A 120 -11.06 11.94 -13.13
CA PRO A 120 -12.17 12.15 -12.21
C PRO A 120 -11.74 12.11 -10.74
N VAL A 121 -10.79 11.23 -10.41
CA VAL A 121 -10.29 11.08 -9.03
C VAL A 121 -9.50 12.32 -8.62
N VAL A 122 -8.60 12.80 -9.47
CA VAL A 122 -7.84 14.04 -9.24
C VAL A 122 -8.78 15.23 -9.12
N HIS A 123 -9.82 15.31 -9.95
CA HIS A 123 -10.82 16.37 -9.86
C HIS A 123 -11.54 16.37 -8.50
N ARG A 124 -12.02 15.20 -8.03
CA ARG A 124 -12.62 15.05 -6.68
C ARG A 124 -11.67 15.46 -5.56
N VAL A 125 -10.39 15.14 -5.68
CA VAL A 125 -9.35 15.54 -4.71
C VAL A 125 -9.17 17.06 -4.71
N LEU A 126 -9.05 17.69 -5.88
CA LEU A 126 -8.90 19.14 -6.00
C LEU A 126 -10.12 19.90 -5.47
N GLU A 127 -11.33 19.43 -5.81
CA GLU A 127 -12.59 19.94 -5.27
C GLU A 127 -12.62 19.82 -3.73
N HIS A 128 -12.27 18.64 -3.20
CA HIS A 128 -12.21 18.41 -1.75
C HIS A 128 -11.23 19.35 -1.04
N LEU A 129 -10.12 19.72 -1.71
CA LEU A 129 -9.14 20.67 -1.20
C LEU A 129 -9.55 22.14 -1.41
N GLY A 130 -10.56 22.42 -2.23
CA GLY A 130 -10.95 23.77 -2.63
C GLY A 130 -9.97 24.41 -3.62
N ILE A 131 -9.25 23.60 -4.39
CA ILE A 131 -8.27 24.04 -5.39
C ILE A 131 -8.96 24.01 -6.77
N PRO A 132 -8.96 25.12 -7.52
CA PRO A 132 -9.48 25.14 -8.89
C PRO A 132 -8.75 24.13 -9.78
N ALA A 133 -9.50 23.25 -10.45
CA ALA A 133 -8.96 22.29 -11.39
C ALA A 133 -8.88 22.89 -12.80
N PRO A 134 -7.73 22.80 -13.50
CA PRO A 134 -7.66 23.17 -14.91
C PRO A 134 -8.43 22.16 -15.78
N ASP A 135 -9.04 22.66 -16.86
CA ASP A 135 -9.74 21.85 -17.86
C ASP A 135 -9.11 22.07 -19.25
N PRO A 136 -8.50 21.05 -19.89
CA PRO A 136 -8.31 19.68 -19.38
C PRO A 136 -7.20 19.56 -18.33
N LEU A 137 -7.31 18.57 -17.45
CA LEU A 137 -6.26 18.23 -16.48
C LEU A 137 -5.00 17.73 -17.22
N PRO A 138 -3.80 18.28 -16.96
CA PRO A 138 -2.56 17.87 -17.62
C PRO A 138 -1.99 16.58 -16.99
N LEU A 139 -2.75 15.49 -17.03
CA LEU A 139 -2.34 14.20 -16.51
C LEU A 139 -1.57 13.43 -17.59
N GLY A 140 -0.33 13.06 -17.29
CA GLY A 140 0.44 12.15 -18.13
C GLY A 140 -0.11 10.72 -18.05
N SER A 141 0.02 9.94 -19.12
CA SER A 141 -0.32 8.52 -19.09
C SER A 141 0.59 7.77 -18.10
N PRO A 142 0.04 6.92 -17.22
CA PRO A 142 0.85 6.07 -16.35
C PRO A 142 1.79 5.21 -17.20
N ARG A 143 3.11 5.30 -16.95
CA ARG A 143 4.09 4.42 -17.59
C ARG A 143 4.23 3.16 -16.75
N ILE A 144 3.46 2.12 -17.08
CA ILE A 144 3.68 0.77 -16.58
C ILE A 144 4.28 -0.05 -17.72
N SER A 145 5.38 -0.77 -17.47
CA SER A 145 6.00 -1.63 -18.47
C SER A 145 5.34 -3.01 -18.47
N VAL A 146 5.05 -3.55 -19.66
CA VAL A 146 4.39 -4.86 -19.85
C VAL A 146 5.09 -6.00 -19.09
N GLN A 147 6.43 -5.99 -19.08
CA GLN A 147 7.22 -7.00 -18.35
C GLN A 147 7.01 -6.93 -16.82
N ALA A 148 6.76 -5.74 -16.26
CA ALA A 148 6.47 -5.61 -14.85
C ALA A 148 5.12 -6.22 -14.48
N ASP A 149 4.17 -6.25 -15.42
CA ASP A 149 2.84 -6.82 -15.23
C ASP A 149 2.90 -8.35 -15.23
N GLU A 150 3.56 -8.98 -16.21
CA GLU A 150 3.66 -10.46 -16.31
C GLU A 150 4.29 -11.10 -15.06
N LEU A 151 5.40 -10.54 -14.57
CA LEU A 151 6.06 -11.02 -13.35
C LEU A 151 5.17 -10.87 -12.12
N SER A 152 4.38 -9.79 -12.06
CA SER A 152 3.46 -9.56 -10.93
C SER A 152 2.33 -10.58 -10.94
N GLU A 153 1.74 -10.86 -12.11
CA GLU A 153 0.68 -11.86 -12.25
C GLU A 153 1.18 -13.27 -11.93
N GLU A 154 2.41 -13.62 -12.33
CA GLU A 154 3.02 -14.90 -11.94
C GLU A 154 3.14 -15.03 -10.42
N TRP A 155 3.62 -14.00 -9.74
CA TRP A 155 3.78 -14.04 -8.28
C TRP A 155 2.44 -14.11 -7.55
N ILE A 156 1.41 -13.42 -8.06
CA ILE A 156 0.06 -13.49 -7.52
C ILE A 156 -0.47 -14.92 -7.62
N ARG A 157 -0.34 -15.57 -8.79
CA ARG A 157 -0.72 -16.99 -8.96
C ARG A 157 0.01 -17.89 -7.96
N ARG A 158 1.34 -17.76 -7.86
CA ARG A 158 2.13 -18.54 -6.90
C ARG A 158 1.68 -18.34 -5.45
N VAL A 159 1.28 -17.13 -5.05
CA VAL A 159 0.74 -16.88 -3.71
C VAL A 159 -0.57 -17.63 -3.50
N HIS A 160 -1.50 -17.58 -4.46
CA HIS A 160 -2.76 -18.31 -4.38
C HIS A 160 -2.55 -19.82 -4.30
N ASP A 161 -1.63 -20.37 -5.10
CA ASP A 161 -1.30 -21.80 -5.05
C ASP A 161 -0.77 -22.22 -3.67
N HIS A 162 0.10 -21.41 -3.05
CA HIS A 162 0.62 -21.66 -1.72
C HIS A 162 -0.49 -21.58 -0.65
N LEU A 163 -1.42 -20.62 -0.76
CA LEU A 163 -2.54 -20.51 0.17
C LEU A 163 -3.48 -21.72 0.05
N GLY A 164 -3.82 -22.15 -1.17
CA GLY A 164 -4.63 -23.35 -1.39
C GLY A 164 -3.98 -24.61 -0.84
N ALA A 165 -2.66 -24.77 -1.01
CA ALA A 165 -1.92 -25.90 -0.45
C ALA A 165 -1.87 -25.92 1.10
N LEU A 166 -2.03 -24.76 1.76
CA LEU A 166 -2.13 -24.67 3.22
C LEU A 166 -3.54 -24.98 3.74
N GLU A 167 -4.57 -24.71 2.93
CA GLU A 167 -5.97 -24.97 3.26
C GLU A 167 -6.38 -26.43 3.02
N GLU A 168 -5.68 -27.15 2.13
CA GLU A 168 -5.88 -28.59 1.87
C GLU A 168 -4.66 -29.45 2.26
N PRO A 169 -4.31 -29.59 3.55
CA PRO A 169 -3.13 -30.35 3.94
C PRO A 169 -3.28 -31.88 3.77
N GLU A 170 -4.49 -32.42 3.54
CA GLU A 170 -4.79 -33.83 3.86
C GLU A 170 -5.75 -34.58 2.90
N THR A 171 -5.60 -34.48 1.58
CA THR A 171 -6.17 -35.48 0.64
C THR A 171 -5.13 -36.43 0.04
N ALA A 172 -3.84 -36.12 0.13
CA ALA A 172 -2.78 -36.93 -0.47
C ALA A 172 -2.24 -38.08 0.42
N VAL A 173 -2.37 -37.99 1.75
CA VAL A 173 -1.69 -38.94 2.66
C VAL A 173 -2.52 -40.21 2.94
N VAL A 174 -3.85 -40.18 2.75
CA VAL A 174 -4.73 -41.33 3.08
C VAL A 174 -4.75 -42.40 1.98
N SER A 175 -4.35 -42.07 0.73
CA SER A 175 -4.28 -43.04 -0.38
C SER A 175 -3.10 -44.04 -0.26
N ALA A 176 -2.01 -43.65 0.42
CA ALA A 176 -0.78 -44.45 0.49
C ALA A 176 -0.76 -45.55 1.57
N ARG A 177 -1.87 -45.76 2.32
CA ARG A 177 -1.97 -46.81 3.36
C ARG A 177 -2.97 -47.94 3.04
N ARG A 178 -3.48 -48.00 1.81
CA ARG A 178 -4.31 -49.12 1.34
C ARG A 178 -3.86 -49.58 -0.04
N SER A 179 -2.72 -50.27 -0.11
CA SER A 179 -2.38 -51.23 -1.19
C SER A 179 -1.27 -52.13 -0.70
#